data_AF-A0AA36JMT2-F1
#
_entry.id   AF-A0AA36JMT2-F1
#
_cell.length_a   1.000
_cell.length_b   1.000
_cell.length_c   1.000
_cell.angle_alpha   90.00
_cell.angle_beta   90.00
_cell.angle_gamma   90.00
#
_symmetry.space_group_name_H-M   'P 1'
#
loop_
_entity.id
_entity.type
_entity.pdbx_description
1 polymer ?
#
loop_
_entity_poly.entity_id
_entity_poly.type
_entity_poly.pdbx_seq_one_letter_code
_entity_poly.pdbx_strand_id
1 'polypeptide(L)'
;METSALVIWLHGLQSCGNHIQQLLVATRIRHNIPWVKWLLPESDIAELTVMPGKAVKCWFDLHQQPVVEGQYHGRMQESVACIHDLLHSAIDRGFPPHRIVLCGFSQGGTLALQAGLSFPSSLAGICTVAGWTSADLPANSKESQVPILLCHGSEDSMVPIQVARNSCAALTKAGYKNVNLVTFKGLRHQFITMQFQDIMDFLHQVIPQRLDSPKTPALVTSPCGCVVWMHDASIVGEVQEEVLAERLQDSLPGVQLILQTLPPQEEGRSFGKILLQEVTLQLQKAGDRGIALPSIVLGGFGAGGTAALLGLLFPKLGGLVSSSGFIADGFPEQAGAGDDQLILLTHGIEDKVVPIESARKQWRALEAHGYRGVTFNSFTGLGHEFTMGVWDHIIEFAAAALEGPLSAS
;
A
#
# COMPACT_ATOMS: atom_id res chain seq x y z
N MET A 1 13.39 8.03 0.89
CA MET A 1 14.21 7.08 0.11
C MET A 1 13.58 6.99 -1.26
N GLU A 2 14.32 7.29 -2.32
CA GLU A 2 13.77 7.29 -3.67
C GLU A 2 13.43 5.85 -4.09
N THR A 3 12.17 5.61 -4.48
CA THR A 3 11.76 4.32 -5.02
C THR A 3 12.52 4.09 -6.32
N SER A 4 13.30 3.00 -6.38
CA SER A 4 14.16 2.70 -7.52
C SER A 4 13.86 1.35 -8.17
N ALA A 5 12.87 0.62 -7.67
CA ALA A 5 12.41 -0.65 -8.22
C ALA A 5 10.90 -0.82 -8.07
N LEU A 6 10.32 -1.68 -8.91
CA LEU A 6 8.90 -1.97 -8.95
C LEU A 6 8.68 -3.48 -8.89
N VAL A 7 7.76 -3.93 -8.02
CA VAL A 7 7.20 -5.27 -8.05
C VAL A 7 5.75 -5.16 -8.51
N ILE A 8 5.39 -5.83 -9.59
CA ILE A 8 3.99 -5.95 -10.03
C ILE A 8 3.51 -7.34 -9.60
N TRP A 9 2.49 -7.42 -8.75
CA TRP A 9 2.00 -8.70 -8.22
C TRP A 9 0.60 -9.03 -8.74
N LEU A 10 0.49 -10.14 -9.45
CA LEU A 10 -0.75 -10.63 -10.04
C LEU A 10 -1.43 -11.65 -9.09
N HIS A 11 -2.67 -11.36 -8.71
CA HIS A 11 -3.42 -12.20 -7.76
C HIS A 11 -3.88 -13.53 -8.39
N GLY A 12 -4.19 -14.52 -7.56
CA GLY A 12 -4.76 -15.79 -8.02
C GLY A 12 -6.24 -15.69 -8.41
N LEU A 13 -6.76 -16.77 -9.01
CA LEU A 13 -8.18 -16.91 -9.35
C LEU A 13 -9.09 -16.61 -8.15
N GLN A 14 -10.17 -15.85 -8.35
CA GLN A 14 -11.14 -15.41 -7.33
C GLN A 14 -10.56 -14.55 -6.19
N SER A 15 -9.31 -14.10 -6.32
CA SER A 15 -8.67 -13.21 -5.36
C SER A 15 -8.71 -11.75 -5.85
N CYS A 16 -7.99 -10.88 -5.15
CA CYS A 16 -7.81 -9.47 -5.48
C CYS A 16 -6.45 -8.96 -4.95
N GLY A 17 -6.05 -7.77 -5.37
CA GLY A 17 -4.86 -7.08 -4.90
C GLY A 17 -4.88 -6.80 -3.39
N ASN A 18 -6.06 -6.53 -2.81
CA ASN A 18 -6.19 -6.26 -1.37
C ASN A 18 -5.70 -7.42 -0.49
N HIS A 19 -5.94 -8.68 -0.88
CA HIS A 19 -5.40 -9.83 -0.15
C HIS A 19 -3.86 -9.83 -0.11
N ILE A 20 -3.23 -9.38 -1.19
CA ILE A 20 -1.77 -9.27 -1.25
C ILE A 20 -1.32 -8.08 -0.41
N GLN A 21 -2.01 -6.94 -0.46
CA GLN A 21 -1.72 -5.79 0.39
C GLN A 21 -1.72 -6.16 1.88
N GLN A 22 -2.72 -6.92 2.34
CA GLN A 22 -2.77 -7.43 3.72
C GLN A 22 -1.57 -8.30 4.07
N LEU A 23 -1.13 -9.18 3.16
CA LEU A 23 0.07 -10.00 3.38
C LEU A 23 1.35 -9.15 3.43
N LEU A 24 1.48 -8.12 2.58
CA LEU A 24 2.62 -7.20 2.61
C LEU A 24 2.70 -6.45 3.95
N VAL A 25 1.54 -6.06 4.51
CA VAL A 25 1.45 -5.43 5.83
C VAL A 25 1.83 -6.42 6.94
N ALA A 26 1.22 -7.61 6.94
CA ALA A 26 1.44 -8.63 7.97
C ALA A 26 2.92 -9.07 8.05
N THR A 27 3.61 -9.12 6.91
CA THR A 27 5.03 -9.51 6.82
C THR A 27 5.99 -8.34 7.01
N ARG A 28 5.49 -7.10 7.12
CA ARG A 28 6.27 -5.86 7.20
C ARG A 28 7.28 -5.69 6.07
N ILE A 29 7.10 -6.37 4.94
CA ILE A 29 8.06 -6.47 3.84
C ILE A 29 8.50 -5.12 3.27
N ARG A 30 7.56 -4.16 3.22
CA ARG A 30 7.82 -2.79 2.76
C ARG A 30 8.86 -2.07 3.63
N HIS A 31 9.06 -2.47 4.88
CA HIS A 31 10.11 -1.93 5.76
C HIS A 31 11.49 -2.52 5.44
N ASN A 32 11.55 -3.76 4.95
CA ASN A 32 12.81 -4.45 4.64
C ASN A 32 13.38 -4.05 3.28
N ILE A 33 12.51 -3.69 2.33
CA ILE A 33 12.87 -3.23 0.98
C ILE A 33 12.19 -1.89 0.64
N PRO A 34 12.51 -0.80 1.37
CA PRO A 34 11.82 0.49 1.24
C PRO A 34 12.03 1.19 -0.12
N TRP A 35 12.99 0.73 -0.94
CA TRP A 35 13.24 1.24 -2.29
C TRP A 35 12.36 0.59 -3.37
N VAL A 36 11.46 -0.32 -2.99
CA VAL A 36 10.59 -1.08 -3.89
C VAL A 36 9.14 -0.61 -3.77
N LYS A 37 8.55 -0.18 -4.90
CA LYS A 37 7.11 0.08 -5.01
C LYS A 37 6.38 -1.20 -5.41
N TRP A 38 5.16 -1.37 -4.93
CA TRP A 38 4.32 -2.52 -5.22
C TRP A 38 3.11 -2.05 -6.04
N LEU A 39 2.88 -2.67 -7.20
CA LEU A 39 1.69 -2.47 -8.02
C LEU A 39 0.87 -3.75 -7.99
N LEU A 40 -0.41 -3.63 -7.61
CA LEU A 40 -1.31 -4.76 -7.37
C LEU A 40 -2.52 -4.65 -8.32
N PRO A 41 -2.34 -4.95 -9.62
CA PRO A 41 -3.43 -4.82 -10.59
C PRO A 41 -4.55 -5.83 -10.32
N GLU A 42 -5.76 -5.46 -10.72
CA GLU A 42 -6.97 -6.29 -10.63
C GLU A 42 -7.27 -6.96 -11.98
N SER A 43 -7.76 -8.19 -11.94
CA SER A 43 -8.26 -8.89 -13.12
C SER A 43 -9.69 -8.47 -13.47
N ASP A 44 -10.09 -8.74 -14.71
CA ASP A 44 -11.50 -8.69 -15.11
C ASP A 44 -12.35 -9.71 -14.37
N ILE A 45 -13.67 -9.49 -14.41
CA ILE A 45 -14.68 -10.47 -14.02
C ILE A 45 -15.16 -11.18 -15.29
N ALA A 46 -15.00 -12.49 -15.34
CA ALA A 46 -15.49 -13.32 -16.43
C ALA A 46 -15.85 -14.73 -15.98
N GLU A 47 -16.57 -15.45 -16.84
CA GLU A 47 -16.88 -16.87 -16.64
C GLU A 47 -15.69 -17.73 -17.07
N LEU A 48 -15.46 -18.83 -16.34
CA LEU A 48 -14.43 -19.80 -16.67
C LEU A 48 -15.04 -21.11 -17.16
N THR A 49 -14.38 -21.77 -18.10
CA THR A 49 -14.75 -23.11 -18.60
C THR A 49 -14.86 -24.14 -17.46
N VAL A 50 -13.94 -24.12 -16.50
CA VAL A 50 -13.96 -25.03 -15.33
C VAL A 50 -15.06 -24.67 -14.31
N MET A 51 -15.70 -23.51 -14.43
CA MET A 51 -16.75 -23.02 -13.54
C MET A 51 -17.93 -22.40 -14.30
N PRO A 52 -18.69 -23.23 -15.05
CA PRO A 52 -19.80 -22.73 -15.85
C PRO A 52 -20.88 -22.09 -14.96
N GLY A 53 -21.44 -20.98 -15.43
CA GLY A 53 -22.49 -20.21 -14.78
C GLY A 53 -22.03 -19.29 -13.64
N LYS A 54 -20.71 -19.09 -13.44
CA LYS A 54 -20.18 -18.20 -12.39
C LYS A 54 -19.17 -17.21 -12.95
N ALA A 55 -19.53 -15.93 -12.91
CA ALA A 55 -18.61 -14.84 -13.20
C ALA A 55 -17.70 -14.57 -11.99
N VAL A 56 -16.39 -14.65 -12.19
CA VAL A 56 -15.38 -14.53 -11.14
C VAL A 56 -14.21 -13.67 -11.60
N LYS A 57 -13.48 -13.09 -10.64
CA LYS A 57 -12.21 -12.41 -10.93
C LYS A 57 -11.20 -13.41 -11.48
N CYS A 58 -10.83 -13.25 -12.75
CA CYS A 58 -9.88 -14.13 -13.41
C CYS A 58 -9.11 -13.40 -14.51
N TRP A 59 -7.85 -13.80 -14.69
CA TRP A 59 -6.98 -13.22 -15.71
C TRP A 59 -7.25 -13.83 -17.08
N PHE A 60 -7.36 -15.15 -17.15
CA PHE A 60 -7.53 -15.93 -18.37
C PHE A 60 -8.42 -17.15 -18.09
N ASP A 61 -8.92 -17.78 -19.14
CA ASP A 61 -9.80 -18.95 -19.01
C ASP A 61 -9.04 -20.19 -18.52
N LEU A 62 -9.64 -20.97 -17.62
CA LEU A 62 -9.08 -22.21 -17.10
C LEU A 62 -9.99 -23.37 -17.50
N HIS A 63 -9.47 -24.29 -18.30
CA HIS A 63 -10.27 -25.39 -18.87
C HIS A 63 -10.46 -26.57 -17.92
N GLN A 64 -9.52 -26.79 -16.99
CA GLN A 64 -9.57 -27.94 -16.08
C GLN A 64 -8.86 -27.67 -14.75
N GLN A 65 -9.30 -28.39 -13.73
CA GLN A 65 -8.63 -28.55 -12.44
C GLN A 65 -8.72 -30.03 -12.01
N PRO A 66 -7.62 -30.64 -11.52
CA PRO A 66 -6.27 -30.09 -11.35
C PRO A 66 -5.63 -29.67 -12.68
N VAL A 67 -4.69 -28.73 -12.62
CA VAL A 67 -3.97 -28.24 -13.80
C VAL A 67 -3.12 -29.35 -14.40
N VAL A 68 -3.14 -29.45 -15.73
CA VAL A 68 -2.25 -30.30 -16.52
C VAL A 68 -1.53 -29.44 -17.55
N GLU A 69 -0.26 -29.77 -17.82
CA GLU A 69 0.60 -29.04 -18.74
C GLU A 69 0.10 -29.02 -20.19
N GLY A 70 0.58 -28.04 -20.96
CA GLY A 70 0.44 -28.01 -22.41
C GLY A 70 -0.92 -27.54 -22.94
N GLN A 71 -1.79 -27.03 -22.07
CA GLN A 71 -3.06 -26.47 -22.52
C GLN A 71 -2.94 -24.98 -22.84
N TYR A 72 -3.48 -24.60 -23.99
CA TYR A 72 -3.76 -23.21 -24.32
C TYR A 72 -4.89 -22.73 -23.41
N HIS A 73 -4.77 -21.50 -22.94
CA HIS A 73 -5.78 -20.87 -22.09
C HIS A 73 -6.43 -19.75 -22.89
N GLY A 74 -7.76 -19.79 -23.03
CA GLY A 74 -8.50 -18.69 -23.64
C GLY A 74 -8.17 -17.36 -22.95
N ARG A 75 -8.16 -16.26 -23.71
CA ARG A 75 -7.84 -14.89 -23.23
C ARG A 75 -6.41 -14.66 -22.72
N MET A 76 -5.56 -15.68 -22.62
CA MET A 76 -4.17 -15.52 -22.15
C MET A 76 -3.40 -14.42 -22.88
N GLN A 77 -3.54 -14.34 -24.22
CA GLN A 77 -2.84 -13.32 -25.01
C GLN A 77 -3.35 -11.89 -24.72
N GLU A 78 -4.65 -11.74 -24.44
CA GLU A 78 -5.24 -10.45 -24.04
C GLU A 78 -4.71 -10.02 -22.67
N SER A 79 -4.66 -10.94 -21.71
CA SER A 79 -4.09 -10.67 -20.39
C SER A 79 -2.61 -10.34 -20.48
N VAL A 80 -1.84 -11.06 -21.30
CA VAL A 80 -0.41 -10.77 -21.54
C VAL A 80 -0.24 -9.37 -22.12
N ALA A 81 -1.04 -8.98 -23.11
CA ALA A 81 -0.99 -7.63 -23.68
C ALA A 81 -1.27 -6.56 -22.62
N CYS A 82 -2.29 -6.77 -21.76
CA CYS A 82 -2.58 -5.86 -20.65
C CYS A 82 -1.39 -5.72 -19.68
N ILE A 83 -0.71 -6.83 -19.34
CA ILE A 83 0.50 -6.77 -18.51
C ILE A 83 1.67 -6.09 -19.25
N HIS A 84 1.82 -6.28 -20.56
CA HIS A 84 2.82 -5.56 -21.35
C HIS A 84 2.58 -4.05 -21.35
N ASP A 85 1.33 -3.61 -21.48
CA ASP A 85 0.96 -2.19 -21.38
C ASP A 85 1.29 -1.62 -20.00
N LEU A 86 1.03 -2.38 -18.93
CA LEU A 86 1.41 -2.01 -17.56
C LEU A 86 2.94 -1.89 -17.40
N LEU A 87 3.70 -2.81 -18.00
CA LEU A 87 5.16 -2.76 -18.01
C LEU A 87 5.69 -1.55 -18.78
N HIS A 88 5.15 -1.26 -19.96
CA HIS A 88 5.50 -0.07 -20.74
C HIS A 88 5.20 1.21 -19.96
N SER A 89 4.01 1.31 -19.36
CA SER A 89 3.64 2.44 -18.51
C SER A 89 4.55 2.59 -17.29
N ALA A 90 5.03 1.49 -16.70
CA ALA A 90 6.02 1.54 -15.62
C ALA A 90 7.38 2.07 -16.08
N ILE A 91 7.82 1.66 -17.28
CA ILE A 91 9.06 2.15 -17.90
C ILE A 91 8.98 3.65 -18.17
N ASP A 92 7.86 4.12 -18.72
CA ASP A 92 7.62 5.55 -18.99
C ASP A 92 7.62 6.39 -17.71
N ARG A 93 7.18 5.80 -16.59
CA ARG A 93 7.24 6.41 -15.25
C ARG A 93 8.61 6.32 -14.57
N GLY A 94 9.65 5.88 -15.28
CA GLY A 94 11.02 5.87 -14.79
C GLY A 94 11.47 4.59 -14.09
N PHE A 95 10.70 3.49 -14.15
CA PHE A 95 11.18 2.18 -13.69
C PHE A 95 11.82 1.41 -14.85
N PRO A 96 13.15 1.38 -14.99
CA PRO A 96 13.76 0.67 -16.11
C PRO A 96 13.50 -0.85 -15.99
N PRO A 97 13.44 -1.61 -17.11
CA PRO A 97 13.06 -3.03 -17.11
C PRO A 97 13.84 -3.90 -16.11
N HIS A 98 15.15 -3.70 -16.01
CA HIS A 98 16.04 -4.40 -15.07
C HIS A 98 15.85 -4.01 -13.60
N ARG A 99 14.83 -3.19 -13.28
CA ARG A 99 14.36 -2.85 -11.94
C ARG A 99 12.90 -3.21 -11.70
N ILE A 100 12.27 -3.91 -12.64
CA ILE A 100 10.89 -4.41 -12.50
C ILE A 100 10.92 -5.92 -12.29
N VAL A 101 10.19 -6.39 -11.26
CA VAL A 101 9.95 -7.81 -11.03
C VAL A 101 8.46 -8.10 -11.24
N LEU A 102 8.14 -9.11 -12.06
CA LEU A 102 6.78 -9.64 -12.15
C LEU A 102 6.60 -10.78 -11.15
N CYS A 103 5.60 -10.67 -10.31
CA CYS A 103 5.25 -11.67 -9.32
C CYS A 103 3.80 -12.15 -9.49
N GLY A 104 3.47 -13.33 -8.98
CA GLY A 104 2.06 -13.69 -8.84
C GLY A 104 1.80 -15.03 -8.19
N PHE A 105 0.54 -15.24 -7.79
CA PHE A 105 0.06 -16.48 -7.20
C PHE A 105 -0.88 -17.24 -8.15
N SER A 106 -0.71 -18.56 -8.27
CA SER A 106 -1.55 -19.47 -9.05
C SER A 106 -1.76 -18.95 -10.47
N GLN A 107 -3.01 -18.66 -10.87
CA GLN A 107 -3.33 -18.03 -12.16
C GLN A 107 -2.49 -16.77 -12.46
N GLY A 108 -2.32 -15.88 -11.48
CA GLY A 108 -1.49 -14.69 -11.63
C GLY A 108 0.00 -15.01 -11.78
N GLY A 109 0.50 -16.06 -11.13
CA GLY A 109 1.87 -16.52 -11.30
C GLY A 109 2.14 -17.05 -12.71
N THR A 110 1.19 -17.80 -13.27
CA THR A 110 1.23 -18.27 -14.67
C THR A 110 1.22 -17.11 -15.65
N LEU A 111 0.37 -16.10 -15.42
CA LEU A 111 0.38 -14.89 -16.25
C LEU A 111 1.69 -14.11 -16.12
N ALA A 112 2.25 -14.00 -14.93
CA ALA A 112 3.54 -13.34 -14.70
C ALA A 112 4.68 -14.00 -15.48
N LEU A 113 4.72 -15.34 -15.54
CA LEU A 113 5.64 -16.08 -16.40
C LEU A 113 5.40 -15.79 -17.88
N GLN A 114 4.17 -15.96 -18.36
CA GLN A 114 3.86 -15.79 -19.78
C GLN A 114 4.17 -14.37 -20.26
N ALA A 115 3.76 -13.35 -19.50
CA ALA A 115 4.01 -11.96 -19.82
C ALA A 115 5.51 -11.62 -19.72
N GLY A 116 6.18 -12.03 -18.64
CA GLY A 116 7.60 -11.72 -18.43
C GLY A 116 8.55 -12.39 -19.44
N LEU A 117 8.25 -13.62 -19.85
CA LEU A 117 9.05 -14.36 -20.84
C LEU A 117 8.83 -13.88 -22.29
N SER A 118 7.68 -13.28 -22.56
CA SER A 118 7.34 -12.75 -23.89
C SER A 118 7.65 -11.26 -24.04
N PHE A 119 7.92 -10.55 -22.94
CA PHE A 119 8.24 -9.13 -22.95
C PHE A 119 9.60 -8.88 -23.64
N PRO A 120 9.71 -7.89 -24.56
CA PRO A 120 10.91 -7.71 -25.38
C PRO A 120 12.14 -7.24 -24.61
N SER A 121 11.98 -6.70 -23.40
CA SER A 121 13.10 -6.29 -22.54
C SER A 121 13.28 -7.25 -21.37
N SER A 122 14.54 -7.55 -21.01
CA SER A 122 14.80 -8.38 -19.84
C SER A 122 14.39 -7.65 -18.56
N LEU A 123 13.42 -8.22 -17.84
CA LEU A 123 13.02 -7.77 -16.51
C LEU A 123 14.09 -8.12 -15.46
N ALA A 124 13.98 -7.54 -14.26
CA ALA A 124 14.86 -7.85 -13.14
C ALA A 124 14.69 -9.30 -12.64
N GLY A 125 13.44 -9.78 -12.63
CA GLY A 125 13.12 -11.13 -12.20
C GLY A 125 11.65 -11.49 -12.44
N ILE A 126 11.36 -12.78 -12.39
CA ILE A 126 10.00 -13.32 -12.36
C ILE A 126 9.88 -14.23 -11.13
N CYS A 127 8.87 -14.03 -10.29
CA CYS A 127 8.63 -14.85 -9.11
C CYS A 127 7.20 -15.40 -9.11
N THR A 128 7.04 -16.71 -9.08
CA THR A 128 5.71 -17.33 -9.04
C THR A 128 5.50 -18.14 -7.79
N VAL A 129 4.29 -18.08 -7.26
CA VAL A 129 3.83 -18.95 -6.18
C VAL A 129 2.71 -19.82 -6.73
N ALA A 130 2.86 -21.13 -6.71
CA ALA A 130 1.90 -22.08 -7.28
C ALA A 130 1.54 -21.85 -8.77
N GLY A 131 2.41 -21.18 -9.53
CA GLY A 131 2.23 -20.92 -10.96
C GLY A 131 2.80 -22.03 -11.83
N TRP A 132 2.53 -21.98 -13.13
CA TRP A 132 3.04 -22.93 -14.11
C TRP A 132 3.34 -22.28 -15.46
N THR A 133 4.01 -23.00 -16.35
CA THR A 133 4.14 -22.64 -17.77
C THR A 133 3.91 -23.86 -18.65
N SER A 134 3.52 -23.63 -19.91
CA SER A 134 3.56 -24.64 -20.97
C SER A 134 4.99 -25.03 -21.31
N ALA A 135 5.16 -26.24 -21.87
CA ALA A 135 6.42 -26.68 -22.46
C ALA A 135 6.81 -25.83 -23.69
N ASP A 136 5.81 -25.32 -24.41
CA ASP A 136 5.99 -24.36 -25.49
C ASP A 136 6.07 -22.96 -24.88
N LEU A 137 7.29 -22.51 -24.61
CA LEU A 137 7.56 -21.15 -24.14
C LEU A 137 7.34 -20.13 -25.29
N PRO A 138 7.04 -18.86 -24.97
CA PRO A 138 6.89 -17.81 -25.98
C PRO A 138 8.11 -17.69 -26.91
N ALA A 139 7.91 -17.36 -28.19
CA ALA A 139 8.99 -17.35 -29.20
C ALA A 139 10.18 -16.42 -28.86
N ASN A 140 9.92 -15.33 -28.13
CA ASN A 140 10.94 -14.36 -27.68
C ASN A 140 11.72 -14.82 -26.43
N SER A 141 11.41 -16.00 -25.88
CA SER A 141 12.00 -16.48 -24.63
C SER A 141 13.50 -16.80 -24.72
N LYS A 142 14.12 -16.83 -25.89
CA LYS A 142 15.51 -17.29 -26.05
C LYS A 142 16.57 -16.23 -25.77
N GLU A 143 16.20 -14.94 -25.83
CA GLU A 143 17.15 -13.83 -25.69
C GLU A 143 17.19 -13.28 -24.26
N SER A 144 16.10 -13.42 -23.50
CA SER A 144 16.03 -13.02 -22.10
C SER A 144 16.74 -14.04 -21.19
N GLN A 145 17.54 -13.55 -20.24
CA GLN A 145 18.16 -14.35 -19.17
C GLN A 145 17.63 -13.95 -17.80
N VAL A 146 16.37 -13.50 -17.76
CA VAL A 146 15.69 -13.05 -16.55
C VAL A 146 15.76 -14.16 -15.47
N PRO A 147 16.18 -13.83 -14.23
CA PRO A 147 16.11 -14.75 -13.10
C PRO A 147 14.67 -15.15 -12.78
N ILE A 148 14.43 -16.43 -12.50
CA ILE A 148 13.10 -16.98 -12.25
C ILE A 148 13.09 -17.76 -10.93
N LEU A 149 12.21 -17.37 -10.01
CA LEU A 149 11.88 -18.11 -8.80
C LEU A 149 10.49 -18.75 -8.96
N LEU A 150 10.42 -20.05 -8.70
CA LEU A 150 9.18 -20.82 -8.62
C LEU A 150 9.04 -21.33 -7.18
N CYS A 151 7.97 -20.96 -6.48
CA CYS A 151 7.65 -21.40 -5.13
C CYS A 151 6.41 -22.31 -5.17
N HIS A 152 6.50 -23.53 -4.64
CA HIS A 152 5.41 -24.50 -4.80
C HIS A 152 5.21 -25.41 -3.58
N GLY A 153 3.96 -25.74 -3.27
CA GLY A 153 3.63 -26.69 -2.20
C GLY A 153 3.77 -28.15 -2.64
N SER A 154 4.37 -29.01 -1.80
CA SER A 154 4.55 -30.43 -2.16
C SER A 154 3.24 -31.23 -2.19
N GLU A 155 2.20 -30.74 -1.52
CA GLU A 155 0.87 -31.37 -1.41
C GLU A 155 -0.21 -30.54 -2.13
N ASP A 156 0.19 -29.70 -3.08
CA ASP A 156 -0.74 -28.95 -3.91
C ASP A 156 -1.55 -29.91 -4.81
N SER A 157 -2.86 -29.99 -4.59
CA SER A 157 -3.78 -30.80 -5.37
C SER A 157 -4.46 -30.04 -6.51
N MET A 158 -4.32 -28.72 -6.58
CA MET A 158 -4.94 -27.86 -7.60
C MET A 158 -3.98 -27.64 -8.77
N VAL A 159 -2.73 -27.34 -8.44
CA VAL A 159 -1.60 -27.31 -9.38
C VAL A 159 -0.59 -28.32 -8.86
N PRO A 160 -0.63 -29.59 -9.31
CA PRO A 160 0.26 -30.62 -8.80
C PRO A 160 1.73 -30.22 -8.90
N ILE A 161 2.55 -30.51 -7.88
CA ILE A 161 3.98 -30.18 -7.86
C ILE A 161 4.75 -30.65 -9.11
N GLN A 162 4.27 -31.73 -9.75
CA GLN A 162 4.86 -32.21 -11.00
C GLN A 162 4.77 -31.18 -12.14
N VAL A 163 3.70 -30.39 -12.18
CA VAL A 163 3.49 -29.29 -13.13
C VAL A 163 4.57 -28.21 -12.96
N ALA A 164 4.88 -27.84 -11.71
CA ALA A 164 5.94 -26.88 -11.42
C ALA A 164 7.34 -27.43 -11.74
N ARG A 165 7.59 -28.73 -11.46
CA ARG A 165 8.85 -29.39 -11.84
C ARG A 165 9.06 -29.40 -13.34
N ASN A 166 8.02 -29.70 -14.10
CA ASN A 166 8.09 -29.71 -15.56
C ASN A 166 8.23 -28.29 -16.11
N SER A 167 7.58 -27.29 -15.49
CA SER A 167 7.79 -25.87 -15.82
C SER A 167 9.26 -25.47 -15.65
N CYS A 168 9.88 -25.84 -14.52
CA CYS A 168 11.30 -25.62 -14.25
C CYS A 168 12.20 -26.31 -15.30
N ALA A 169 11.90 -27.58 -15.62
CA ALA A 169 12.62 -28.33 -16.63
C ALA A 169 12.48 -27.71 -18.03
N ALA A 170 11.30 -27.21 -18.41
CA ALA A 170 11.05 -26.54 -19.68
C ALA A 170 11.86 -25.23 -19.80
N LEU A 171 11.86 -24.40 -18.75
CA LEU A 171 12.65 -23.17 -18.70
C LEU A 171 14.16 -23.48 -18.81
N THR A 172 14.64 -24.47 -18.07
CA THR A 172 16.05 -24.90 -18.13
C THR A 172 16.42 -25.42 -19.51
N LYS A 173 15.57 -26.27 -20.11
CA LYS A 173 15.76 -26.82 -21.46
C LYS A 173 15.76 -25.73 -22.54
N ALA A 174 15.00 -24.66 -22.33
CA ALA A 174 14.97 -23.49 -23.21
C ALA A 174 16.20 -22.57 -23.06
N GLY A 175 17.09 -22.84 -22.11
CA GLY A 175 18.36 -22.13 -21.94
C GLY A 175 18.38 -21.05 -20.85
N TYR A 176 17.35 -20.98 -20.00
CA TYR A 176 17.38 -20.10 -18.83
C TYR A 176 18.35 -20.64 -17.78
N LYS A 177 19.35 -19.85 -17.41
CA LYS A 177 20.42 -20.27 -16.49
C LYS A 177 20.06 -20.12 -15.02
N ASN A 178 19.17 -19.18 -14.70
CA ASN A 178 18.84 -18.79 -13.32
C ASN A 178 17.38 -19.14 -13.01
N VAL A 179 17.07 -20.44 -12.95
CA VAL A 179 15.74 -20.95 -12.59
C VAL A 179 15.83 -21.71 -11.28
N ASN A 180 15.12 -21.28 -10.25
CA ASN A 180 15.08 -21.94 -8.95
C ASN A 180 13.65 -22.40 -8.64
N LEU A 181 13.49 -23.66 -8.22
CA LEU A 181 12.23 -24.21 -7.71
C LEU A 181 12.36 -24.50 -6.22
N VAL A 182 11.74 -23.68 -5.38
CA VAL A 182 11.63 -23.88 -3.93
C VAL A 182 10.35 -24.64 -3.64
N THR A 183 10.49 -25.81 -3.01
CA THR A 183 9.36 -26.68 -2.65
C THR A 183 9.10 -26.64 -1.14
N PHE A 184 7.86 -26.34 -0.76
CA PHE A 184 7.42 -26.25 0.63
C PHE A 184 6.72 -27.56 1.04
N LYS A 185 7.39 -28.36 1.88
CA LYS A 185 6.90 -29.67 2.30
C LYS A 185 5.61 -29.56 3.11
N GLY A 186 4.60 -30.35 2.75
CA GLY A 186 3.28 -30.38 3.41
C GLY A 186 2.35 -29.21 3.04
N LEU A 187 2.85 -28.24 2.27
CA LEU A 187 2.04 -27.11 1.84
C LEU A 187 1.14 -27.52 0.67
N ARG A 188 -0.14 -27.13 0.76
CA ARG A 188 -1.15 -27.32 -0.30
C ARG A 188 -1.19 -26.12 -1.26
N HIS A 189 -2.30 -25.91 -1.96
CA HIS A 189 -2.50 -24.75 -2.85
C HIS A 189 -2.74 -23.45 -2.06
N GLN A 190 -1.70 -22.92 -1.44
CA GLN A 190 -1.78 -21.75 -0.57
C GLN A 190 -0.60 -20.82 -0.77
N PHE A 191 -0.83 -19.54 -0.46
CA PHE A 191 0.22 -18.56 -0.29
C PHE A 191 0.23 -18.10 1.17
N ILE A 192 1.28 -18.46 1.90
CA ILE A 192 1.42 -18.17 3.34
C ILE A 192 2.76 -17.52 3.65
N THR A 193 2.87 -16.96 4.85
CA THR A 193 4.06 -16.27 5.36
C THR A 193 5.36 -17.07 5.24
N MET A 194 5.32 -18.41 5.35
CA MET A 194 6.50 -19.26 5.20
C MET A 194 7.23 -19.07 3.87
N GLN A 195 6.49 -18.81 2.79
CA GLN A 195 7.06 -18.65 1.45
C GLN A 195 7.69 -17.27 1.24
N PHE A 196 7.37 -16.29 2.09
CA PHE A 196 7.82 -14.92 1.92
C PHE A 196 9.32 -14.73 2.10
N GLN A 197 9.99 -15.56 2.91
CA GLN A 197 11.42 -15.42 3.12
C GLN A 197 12.20 -15.69 1.82
N ASP A 198 11.90 -16.77 1.11
CA ASP A 198 12.55 -17.09 -0.17
C ASP A 198 12.25 -16.04 -1.24
N ILE A 199 11.01 -15.53 -1.28
CA ILE A 199 10.63 -14.43 -2.17
C ILE A 199 11.44 -13.18 -1.84
N MET A 200 11.65 -12.89 -0.56
CA MET A 200 12.43 -11.74 -0.13
C MET A 200 13.90 -11.85 -0.49
N ASP A 201 14.51 -13.01 -0.26
CA ASP A 201 15.90 -13.25 -0.61
C ASP A 201 16.10 -13.09 -2.13
N PHE A 202 15.15 -13.57 -2.92
CA PHE A 202 15.12 -13.36 -4.36
C PHE A 202 15.00 -11.88 -4.74
N LEU A 203 14.08 -11.13 -4.13
CA LEU A 203 13.93 -9.70 -4.39
C LEU A 203 15.20 -8.92 -4.04
N HIS A 204 15.83 -9.19 -2.90
CA HIS A 204 17.10 -8.57 -2.53
C HIS A 204 18.21 -8.87 -3.54
N GLN A 205 18.24 -10.07 -4.10
CA GLN A 205 19.21 -10.47 -5.10
C GLN A 205 19.00 -9.74 -6.44
N VAL A 206 17.76 -9.67 -6.93
CA VAL A 206 17.49 -9.18 -8.30
C VAL A 206 17.25 -7.67 -8.37
N ILE A 207 16.75 -7.07 -7.29
CA ILE A 207 16.54 -5.63 -7.16
C ILE A 207 17.19 -5.08 -5.89
N PRO A 208 18.52 -5.20 -5.71
CA PRO A 208 19.22 -4.68 -4.55
C PRO A 208 19.05 -3.16 -4.42
N GLN A 209 19.23 -2.64 -3.21
CA GLN A 209 19.29 -1.19 -3.00
C GLN A 209 20.47 -0.62 -3.79
N ARG A 210 20.22 0.37 -4.66
CA ARG A 210 21.32 1.09 -5.31
C ARG A 210 21.90 2.09 -4.32
N LEU A 211 23.15 1.89 -3.93
CA LEU A 211 23.93 2.87 -3.15
C LEU A 211 24.52 3.97 -4.04
N ASP A 212 24.66 3.68 -5.35
CA ASP A 212 25.25 4.57 -6.35
C ASP A 212 24.17 5.12 -7.28
N SER A 213 23.70 6.31 -6.99
CA SER A 213 23.22 7.25 -8.00
C SER A 213 24.00 8.53 -7.74
N PRO A 214 24.62 9.17 -8.77
CA PRO A 214 25.22 10.47 -8.56
C PRO A 214 24.11 11.36 -8.03
N LYS A 215 24.27 11.79 -6.78
CA LYS A 215 23.47 12.84 -6.20
C LYS A 215 23.62 14.02 -7.14
N THR A 216 22.65 14.25 -8.03
CA THR A 216 22.19 15.62 -8.23
C THR A 216 22.08 16.18 -6.82
N PRO A 217 22.69 17.33 -6.48
CA PRO A 217 22.66 17.82 -5.11
C PRO A 217 21.20 18.18 -4.79
N ALA A 218 20.42 17.18 -4.41
CA ALA A 218 19.34 17.33 -3.48
C ALA A 218 20.05 17.92 -2.27
N LEU A 219 19.76 19.19 -2.02
CA LEU A 219 19.95 19.75 -0.69
C LEU A 219 19.52 18.65 0.28
N VAL A 220 20.45 18.13 1.07
CA VAL A 220 20.10 17.36 2.25
C VAL A 220 19.50 18.38 3.20
N THR A 221 18.22 18.68 3.00
CA THR A 221 17.38 19.15 4.09
C THR A 221 17.04 17.91 4.88
N SER A 222 17.48 17.86 6.14
CA SER A 222 16.91 16.96 7.15
C SER A 222 15.38 16.90 7.02
N PRO A 223 14.70 15.77 7.34
CA PRO A 223 13.24 15.70 7.23
C PRO A 223 12.61 16.85 8.00
N CYS A 224 11.90 17.74 7.30
CA CYS A 224 11.36 18.97 7.90
C CYS A 224 10.03 18.71 8.63
N GLY A 225 9.46 17.50 8.54
CA GLY A 225 8.30 17.10 9.34
C GLY A 225 7.64 15.78 8.94
N CYS A 226 6.53 15.47 9.60
CA CYS A 226 5.72 14.28 9.41
C CYS A 226 4.23 14.65 9.50
N VAL A 227 3.42 14.13 8.59
CA VAL A 227 1.97 14.04 8.73
C VAL A 227 1.64 12.62 9.17
N VAL A 228 1.04 12.48 10.35
CA VAL A 228 0.45 11.22 10.83
C VAL A 228 -1.05 11.32 10.58
N TRP A 229 -1.60 10.42 9.77
CA TRP A 229 -3.02 10.42 9.40
C TRP A 229 -3.71 9.13 9.83
N MET A 230 -4.69 9.25 10.72
CA MET A 230 -5.48 8.13 11.24
C MET A 230 -6.89 8.14 10.66
N HIS A 231 -7.46 6.97 10.36
CA HIS A 231 -8.84 6.88 9.88
C HIS A 231 -9.46 5.54 10.24
N ASP A 232 -10.79 5.46 10.20
CA ASP A 232 -11.48 4.20 10.43
C ASP A 232 -11.33 3.21 9.24
N ALA A 233 -11.63 1.94 9.53
CA ALA A 233 -11.59 0.86 8.55
C ALA A 233 -12.72 0.93 7.50
N SER A 234 -13.79 1.70 7.74
CA SER A 234 -14.88 1.90 6.78
C SER A 234 -14.47 2.78 5.59
N ILE A 235 -13.39 3.55 5.74
CA ILE A 235 -12.84 4.41 4.68
C ILE A 235 -11.71 3.72 3.90
N VAL A 236 -11.15 2.64 4.46
CA VAL A 236 -10.12 1.84 3.79
C VAL A 236 -10.78 1.06 2.65
N GLY A 237 -10.63 1.58 1.44
CA GLY A 237 -11.24 1.05 0.22
C GLY A 237 -11.66 2.16 -0.76
N GLU A 238 -11.97 3.35 -0.25
CA GLU A 238 -12.24 4.56 -1.06
C GLU A 238 -11.05 5.53 -1.06
N VAL A 239 -10.23 5.53 0.00
CA VAL A 239 -9.00 6.33 0.06
C VAL A 239 -7.83 5.58 -0.55
N GLN A 240 -7.33 6.08 -1.67
CA GLN A 240 -6.11 5.58 -2.32
C GLN A 240 -4.89 6.16 -1.59
N GLU A 241 -4.30 5.37 -0.69
CA GLU A 241 -3.14 5.76 0.12
C GLU A 241 -2.00 6.35 -0.72
N GLU A 242 -1.76 5.75 -1.89
CA GLU A 242 -0.74 6.22 -2.83
C GLU A 242 -1.03 7.63 -3.36
N VAL A 243 -2.30 7.97 -3.60
CA VAL A 243 -2.70 9.29 -4.09
C VAL A 243 -2.55 10.35 -3.00
N LEU A 244 -2.89 10.02 -1.75
CA LEU A 244 -2.66 10.94 -0.63
C LEU A 244 -1.17 11.20 -0.43
N ALA A 245 -0.35 10.15 -0.50
CA ALA A 245 1.09 10.23 -0.36
C ALA A 245 1.73 11.05 -1.49
N GLU A 246 1.35 10.77 -2.75
CA GLU A 246 1.82 11.50 -3.94
C GLU A 246 1.46 12.99 -3.84
N ARG A 247 0.18 13.29 -3.55
CA ARG A 247 -0.29 14.67 -3.42
C ARG A 247 0.42 15.44 -2.30
N LEU A 248 0.70 14.78 -1.17
CA LEU A 248 1.47 15.38 -0.08
C LEU A 248 2.92 15.63 -0.50
N GLN A 249 3.58 14.68 -1.17
CA GLN A 249 4.96 14.86 -1.63
C GLN A 249 5.10 15.97 -2.66
N ASP A 250 4.13 16.11 -3.57
CA ASP A 250 4.12 17.17 -4.59
C ASP A 250 4.08 18.57 -3.96
N SER A 251 3.36 18.70 -2.84
CA SER A 251 3.14 19.98 -2.18
C SER A 251 4.14 20.26 -1.06
N LEU A 252 4.58 19.23 -0.35
CA LEU A 252 5.49 19.28 0.80
C LEU A 252 6.64 18.27 0.64
N PRO A 253 7.61 18.55 -0.27
CA PRO A 253 8.75 17.67 -0.47
C PRO A 253 9.53 17.44 0.83
N GLY A 254 9.74 16.18 1.19
CA GLY A 254 10.53 15.81 2.37
C GLY A 254 9.74 15.70 3.68
N VAL A 255 8.43 16.00 3.67
CA VAL A 255 7.52 15.68 4.79
C VAL A 255 7.08 14.22 4.68
N GLN A 256 7.20 13.43 5.74
CA GLN A 256 6.79 12.02 5.70
C GLN A 256 5.28 11.86 5.92
N LEU A 257 4.64 10.86 5.28
CA LEU A 257 3.28 10.45 5.61
C LEU A 257 3.30 9.11 6.38
N ILE A 258 2.62 9.07 7.52
CA ILE A 258 2.32 7.85 8.27
C ILE A 258 0.79 7.67 8.24
N LEU A 259 0.31 6.69 7.47
CA LEU A 259 -1.11 6.32 7.43
C LEU A 259 -1.38 5.19 8.42
N GLN A 260 -2.48 5.31 9.17
CA GLN A 260 -2.89 4.33 10.16
C GLN A 260 -4.40 4.11 10.13
N THR A 261 -4.80 2.88 9.80
CA THR A 261 -6.18 2.43 10.01
C THR A 261 -6.40 2.09 11.48
N LEU A 262 -7.43 2.68 12.09
CA LEU A 262 -7.81 2.39 13.46
C LEU A 262 -8.47 1.00 13.55
N PRO A 263 -8.22 0.26 14.65
CA PRO A 263 -8.92 -1.00 14.88
C PRO A 263 -10.44 -0.78 15.03
N PRO A 264 -11.27 -1.77 14.67
CA PRO A 264 -12.71 -1.69 14.88
C PRO A 264 -13.03 -1.52 16.36
N GLN A 265 -14.15 -0.87 16.65
CA GLN A 265 -14.63 -0.73 18.01
C GLN A 265 -15.03 -2.11 18.58
N GLU A 266 -14.35 -2.56 19.63
CA GLU A 266 -14.70 -3.78 20.35
C GLU A 266 -15.71 -3.47 21.47
N GLU A 267 -16.78 -4.27 21.59
CA GLU A 267 -17.75 -4.14 22.67
C GLU A 267 -17.09 -4.30 24.05
N GLY A 268 -17.40 -3.38 24.98
CA GLY A 268 -16.93 -3.46 26.37
C GLY A 268 -15.56 -2.81 26.66
N ARG A 269 -14.86 -2.25 25.66
CA ARG A 269 -13.65 -1.44 25.87
C ARG A 269 -13.94 0.06 25.79
N SER A 270 -13.22 0.85 26.59
CA SER A 270 -13.28 2.32 26.49
C SER A 270 -12.63 2.77 25.19
N PHE A 271 -13.46 3.23 24.25
CA PHE A 271 -13.02 3.64 22.92
C PHE A 271 -11.95 4.73 22.97
N GLY A 272 -12.09 5.73 23.86
CA GLY A 272 -11.10 6.78 24.06
C GLY A 272 -9.71 6.26 24.48
N LYS A 273 -9.63 5.18 25.28
CA LYS A 273 -8.35 4.57 25.64
C LYS A 273 -7.65 3.92 24.44
N ILE A 274 -8.42 3.30 23.55
CA ILE A 274 -7.89 2.70 22.31
C ILE A 274 -7.32 3.80 21.42
N LEU A 275 -8.07 4.90 21.23
CA LEU A 275 -7.60 6.02 20.43
C LEU A 275 -6.32 6.64 21.01
N LEU A 276 -6.26 6.85 22.34
CA LEU A 276 -5.06 7.39 22.99
C LEU A 276 -3.84 6.47 22.84
N GLN A 277 -4.04 5.16 22.96
CA GLN A 277 -2.98 4.18 22.75
C GLN A 277 -2.44 4.25 21.32
N GLU A 278 -3.31 4.40 20.34
CA GLU A 278 -2.91 4.50 18.94
C GLU A 278 -2.14 5.80 18.67
N VAL A 279 -2.61 6.94 19.17
CA VAL A 279 -1.90 8.22 19.09
C VAL A 279 -0.50 8.10 19.68
N THR A 280 -0.39 7.52 20.88
CA THR A 280 0.89 7.32 21.57
C THR A 280 1.84 6.49 20.71
N LEU A 281 1.34 5.40 20.13
CA LEU A 281 2.14 4.51 19.28
C LEU A 281 2.62 5.23 18.01
N GLN A 282 1.78 6.04 17.36
CA GLN A 282 2.17 6.74 16.14
C GLN A 282 3.16 7.88 16.40
N LEU A 283 2.99 8.62 17.50
CA LEU A 283 3.97 9.62 17.92
C LEU A 283 5.31 8.98 18.28
N GLN A 284 5.31 7.82 18.95
CA GLN A 284 6.53 7.06 19.22
C GLN A 284 7.20 6.60 17.92
N LYS A 285 6.45 6.05 16.95
CA LYS A 285 6.98 5.66 15.63
C LYS A 285 7.62 6.83 14.89
N ALA A 286 7.04 8.03 14.97
CA ALA A 286 7.64 9.24 14.38
C ALA A 286 8.92 9.65 15.12
N GLY A 287 8.92 9.57 16.46
CA GLY A 287 10.10 9.81 17.29
C GLY A 287 11.25 8.83 17.01
N ASP A 288 10.96 7.54 16.82
CA ASP A 288 11.93 6.51 16.44
C ASP A 288 12.58 6.79 15.07
N ARG A 289 11.93 7.60 14.22
CA ARG A 289 12.47 8.09 12.94
C ARG A 289 13.24 9.41 13.08
N GLY A 290 13.45 9.89 14.31
CA GLY A 290 14.15 11.14 14.61
C GLY A 290 13.33 12.40 14.38
N ILE A 291 12.00 12.30 14.32
CA ILE A 291 11.11 13.45 14.07
C ILE A 291 10.65 14.02 15.42
N ALA A 292 10.96 15.29 15.66
CA ALA A 292 10.54 15.98 16.89
C ALA A 292 9.04 16.27 16.87
N LEU A 293 8.39 16.28 18.04
CA LEU A 293 6.96 16.55 18.19
C LEU A 293 6.48 17.84 17.47
N PRO A 294 7.20 18.98 17.56
CA PRO A 294 6.81 20.20 16.85
C PRO A 294 6.87 20.09 15.32
N SER A 295 7.51 19.05 14.79
CA SER A 295 7.57 18.75 13.36
C SER A 295 6.57 17.65 12.97
N ILE A 296 5.57 17.38 13.80
CA ILE A 296 4.51 16.40 13.51
C ILE A 296 3.16 17.10 13.41
N VAL A 297 2.47 16.90 12.29
CA VAL A 297 1.05 17.19 12.14
C VAL A 297 0.28 15.89 12.36
N LEU A 298 -0.53 15.83 13.41
CA LEU A 298 -1.35 14.67 13.73
C LEU A 298 -2.78 14.93 13.26
N GLY A 299 -3.27 14.10 12.35
CA GLY A 299 -4.57 14.27 11.72
C GLY A 299 -5.38 12.99 11.63
N GLY A 300 -6.65 13.14 11.29
CA GLY A 300 -7.46 11.99 10.90
C GLY A 300 -8.89 12.32 10.49
N PHE A 301 -9.59 11.27 10.03
CA PHE A 301 -11.00 11.33 9.68
C PHE A 301 -11.86 10.47 10.62
N GLY A 302 -13.05 10.96 10.98
CA GLY A 302 -14.04 10.19 11.76
C GLY A 302 -13.49 9.90 13.16
N ALA A 303 -13.41 8.62 13.51
CA ALA A 303 -12.72 8.18 14.74
C ALA A 303 -11.24 8.62 14.78
N GLY A 304 -10.58 8.71 13.63
CA GLY A 304 -9.23 9.23 13.50
C GLY A 304 -9.13 10.73 13.76
N GLY A 305 -10.15 11.50 13.36
CA GLY A 305 -10.23 12.93 13.68
C GLY A 305 -10.42 13.14 15.19
N THR A 306 -11.26 12.32 15.81
CA THR A 306 -11.40 12.26 17.27
C THR A 306 -10.08 11.91 17.96
N ALA A 307 -9.33 10.93 17.44
CA ALA A 307 -8.02 10.55 17.97
C ALA A 307 -7.00 11.67 17.83
N ALA A 308 -6.98 12.40 16.71
CA ALA A 308 -6.05 13.50 16.50
C ALA A 308 -6.16 14.58 17.60
N LEU A 309 -7.37 14.88 18.08
CA LEU A 309 -7.57 15.85 19.16
C LEU A 309 -7.03 15.36 20.52
N LEU A 310 -6.83 14.05 20.71
CA LEU A 310 -6.13 13.53 21.90
C LEU A 310 -4.64 13.90 21.89
N GLY A 311 -4.11 14.39 20.76
CA GLY A 311 -2.78 15.01 20.67
C GLY A 311 -2.59 16.17 21.64
N LEU A 312 -3.67 16.82 22.12
CA LEU A 312 -3.63 17.87 23.14
C LEU A 312 -3.14 17.38 24.52
N LEU A 313 -3.06 16.06 24.73
CA LEU A 313 -2.49 15.46 25.93
C LEU A 313 -0.96 15.36 25.89
N PHE A 314 -0.35 15.68 24.74
CA PHE A 314 1.08 15.59 24.50
C PHE A 314 1.72 16.99 24.45
N PRO A 315 3.06 17.09 24.57
CA PRO A 315 3.76 18.34 24.27
C PRO A 315 3.41 18.84 22.86
N LYS A 316 3.51 20.15 22.67
CA LYS A 316 3.11 20.85 21.45
C LYS A 316 3.58 20.14 20.17
N LEU A 317 2.61 19.87 19.30
CA LEU A 317 2.81 19.30 17.98
C LEU A 317 2.85 20.43 16.93
N GLY A 318 3.34 20.14 15.73
CA GLY A 318 3.30 21.10 14.62
C GLY A 318 1.87 21.53 14.30
N GLY A 319 0.94 20.57 14.28
CA GLY A 319 -0.48 20.85 14.10
C GLY A 319 -1.37 19.66 14.42
N LEU A 320 -2.65 19.93 14.67
CA LEU A 320 -3.70 18.92 14.85
C LEU A 320 -4.78 19.09 13.79
N VAL A 321 -5.26 17.98 13.21
CA VAL A 321 -6.31 18.01 12.19
C VAL A 321 -7.42 17.03 12.54
N SER A 322 -8.63 17.54 12.76
CA SER A 322 -9.82 16.71 12.98
C SER A 322 -10.80 16.89 11.83
N SER A 323 -10.89 15.88 10.95
CA SER A 323 -11.88 15.84 9.88
C SER A 323 -13.05 14.94 10.27
N SER A 324 -14.28 15.44 10.21
CA SER A 324 -15.48 14.70 10.59
C SER A 324 -15.38 14.01 11.96
N GLY A 325 -14.59 14.58 12.87
CA GLY A 325 -14.39 14.05 14.22
C GLY A 325 -15.55 14.40 15.15
N PHE A 326 -15.60 13.72 16.29
CA PHE A 326 -16.63 13.92 17.31
C PHE A 326 -16.02 13.90 18.71
N ILE A 327 -16.77 14.41 19.68
CA ILE A 327 -16.32 14.41 21.08
C ILE A 327 -16.49 12.99 21.62
N ALA A 328 -15.40 12.27 21.85
CA ALA A 328 -15.45 11.07 22.66
C ALA A 328 -15.67 11.43 24.14
N ASP A 329 -16.39 10.59 24.87
CA ASP A 329 -16.45 10.66 26.33
C ASP A 329 -15.02 10.65 26.90
N GLY A 330 -14.65 11.70 27.63
CA GLY A 330 -13.28 11.89 28.14
C GLY A 330 -12.40 12.83 27.31
N PHE A 331 -12.97 13.70 26.47
CA PHE A 331 -12.27 14.93 26.06
C PHE A 331 -11.72 15.58 27.34
N PRO A 332 -10.40 15.75 27.46
CA PRO A 332 -9.83 15.93 28.78
C PRO A 332 -10.24 17.29 29.32
N GLU A 333 -10.98 17.29 30.44
CA GLU A 333 -11.10 18.44 31.36
C GLU A 333 -9.72 18.97 31.80
N GLN A 334 -8.65 18.21 31.50
CA GLN A 334 -7.24 18.48 31.76
C GLN A 334 -6.42 18.85 30.52
N ALA A 335 -7.01 19.07 29.34
CA ALA A 335 -6.27 19.70 28.25
C ALA A 335 -5.75 21.05 28.81
N GLY A 336 -4.43 21.21 28.86
CA GLY A 336 -3.82 22.40 29.48
C GLY A 336 -4.47 23.67 28.93
N ALA A 337 -4.69 24.66 29.80
CA ALA A 337 -5.18 25.97 29.37
C ALA A 337 -4.30 26.49 28.21
N GLY A 338 -4.96 27.02 27.17
CA GLY A 338 -4.42 27.09 25.82
C GLY A 338 -3.04 27.68 25.61
N ASP A 339 -2.41 27.15 24.56
CA ASP A 339 -1.15 27.57 23.93
C ASP A 339 -1.40 28.04 22.47
N ASP A 340 -0.34 28.36 21.74
CA ASP A 340 -0.31 28.61 20.28
C ASP A 340 -0.34 27.33 19.43
N GLN A 341 -0.92 26.23 19.95
CA GLN A 341 -1.15 25.01 19.18
C GLN A 341 -2.10 25.26 18.00
N LEU A 342 -1.64 24.94 16.80
CA LEU A 342 -2.43 25.02 15.58
C LEU A 342 -3.37 23.82 15.48
N ILE A 343 -4.67 24.09 15.24
CA ILE A 343 -5.71 23.07 15.14
C ILE A 343 -6.60 23.41 13.93
N LEU A 344 -6.74 22.46 13.01
CA LEU A 344 -7.69 22.53 11.90
C LEU A 344 -8.85 21.55 12.16
N LEU A 345 -10.06 22.06 12.08
CA LEU A 345 -11.29 21.29 12.10
C LEU A 345 -11.94 21.37 10.72
N THR A 346 -12.21 20.23 10.09
CA THR A 346 -12.90 20.14 8.79
C THR A 346 -14.18 19.34 8.91
N HIS A 347 -15.29 19.80 8.33
CA HIS A 347 -16.57 19.10 8.45
C HIS A 347 -17.49 19.29 7.23
N GLY A 348 -18.18 18.23 6.81
CA GLY A 348 -19.24 18.32 5.79
C GLY A 348 -20.55 18.85 6.37
N ILE A 349 -21.18 19.84 5.73
CA ILE A 349 -22.47 20.39 6.21
C ILE A 349 -23.57 19.34 6.17
N GLU A 350 -23.48 18.39 5.25
CA GLU A 350 -24.47 17.35 4.99
C GLU A 350 -24.10 16.00 5.61
N ASP A 351 -23.10 15.97 6.50
CA ASP A 351 -22.67 14.79 7.24
C ASP A 351 -23.82 14.25 8.13
N LYS A 352 -24.38 13.11 7.71
CA LYS A 352 -25.49 12.43 8.41
C LYS A 352 -25.01 11.44 9.47
N VAL A 353 -23.71 11.12 9.50
CA VAL A 353 -23.13 10.18 10.47
C VAL A 353 -22.67 10.94 11.71
N VAL A 354 -21.93 12.02 11.50
CA VAL A 354 -21.52 12.96 12.54
C VAL A 354 -22.09 14.34 12.19
N PRO A 355 -23.18 14.78 12.84
CA PRO A 355 -23.78 16.08 12.54
C PRO A 355 -22.79 17.23 12.75
N ILE A 356 -22.81 18.25 11.88
CA ILE A 356 -21.92 19.42 11.94
C ILE A 356 -21.95 20.16 13.29
N GLU A 357 -23.07 20.09 14.02
CA GLU A 357 -23.16 20.64 15.39
C GLU A 357 -22.17 19.98 16.36
N SER A 358 -21.79 18.73 16.13
CA SER A 358 -20.74 18.04 16.89
C SER A 358 -19.39 18.76 16.75
N ALA A 359 -19.01 19.11 15.52
CA ALA A 359 -17.76 19.83 15.25
C ALA A 359 -17.82 21.30 15.69
N ARG A 360 -18.98 21.96 15.56
CA ARG A 360 -19.18 23.32 16.13
C ARG A 360 -19.06 23.32 17.65
N LYS A 361 -19.58 22.28 18.31
CA LYS A 361 -19.42 22.10 19.76
C LYS A 361 -17.96 21.89 20.14
N GLN A 362 -17.20 21.09 19.38
CA GLN A 362 -15.75 20.94 19.57
C GLN A 362 -15.01 22.25 19.44
N TRP A 363 -15.28 23.00 18.37
CA TRP A 363 -14.64 24.29 18.12
C TRP A 363 -14.86 25.26 19.29
N ARG A 364 -16.12 25.45 19.71
CA ARG A 364 -16.45 26.30 20.86
C ARG A 364 -15.80 25.83 22.15
N ALA A 365 -15.68 24.52 22.35
CA ALA A 365 -15.00 23.96 23.52
C ALA A 365 -13.50 24.31 23.51
N LEU A 366 -12.81 24.16 22.38
CA LEU A 366 -11.39 24.52 22.26
C LEU A 366 -11.17 26.02 22.54
N GLU A 367 -12.00 26.89 21.98
CA GLU A 367 -11.90 28.34 22.24
C GLU A 367 -12.15 28.67 23.72
N ALA A 368 -13.15 28.04 24.34
CA ALA A 368 -13.45 28.24 25.76
C ALA A 368 -12.31 27.78 26.69
N HIS A 369 -11.49 26.82 26.26
CA HIS A 369 -10.29 26.36 26.97
C HIS A 369 -9.03 27.16 26.63
N GLY A 370 -9.15 28.22 25.80
CA GLY A 370 -8.10 29.20 25.54
C GLY A 370 -7.22 28.92 24.32
N TYR A 371 -7.52 27.91 23.50
CA TYR A 371 -6.78 27.64 22.25
C TYR A 371 -7.10 28.72 21.22
N ARG A 372 -6.07 29.45 20.75
CA ARG A 372 -6.23 30.57 19.81
C ARG A 372 -5.91 30.23 18.36
N GLY A 373 -5.20 29.13 18.11
CA GLY A 373 -4.81 28.66 16.77
C GLY A 373 -5.84 27.74 16.10
N VAL A 374 -7.13 27.89 16.40
CA VAL A 374 -8.17 26.98 15.90
C VAL A 374 -8.81 27.54 14.64
N THR A 375 -8.78 26.77 13.55
CA THR A 375 -9.45 27.06 12.29
C THR A 375 -10.57 26.05 12.06
N PHE A 376 -11.77 26.52 11.69
CA PHE A 376 -12.91 25.65 11.39
C PHE A 376 -13.39 25.88 9.96
N ASN A 377 -13.25 24.85 9.12
CA ASN A 377 -13.66 24.86 7.72
C ASN A 377 -14.84 23.89 7.52
N SER A 378 -15.93 24.39 6.96
CA SER A 378 -17.10 23.57 6.63
C SER A 378 -17.36 23.55 5.14
N PHE A 379 -17.70 22.38 4.60
CA PHE A 379 -17.88 22.14 3.17
C PHE A 379 -19.35 21.89 2.83
N THR A 380 -19.92 22.71 1.93
CA THR A 380 -21.28 22.49 1.38
C THR A 380 -21.23 21.37 0.35
N GLY A 381 -22.24 20.50 0.29
CA GLY A 381 -22.27 19.37 -0.63
C GLY A 381 -21.44 18.15 -0.18
N LEU A 382 -20.83 18.20 1.01
CA LEU A 382 -20.00 17.13 1.55
C LEU A 382 -20.74 16.38 2.68
N GLY A 383 -20.83 15.06 2.54
CA GLY A 383 -21.40 14.14 3.53
C GLY A 383 -20.40 13.68 4.59
N HIS A 384 -20.55 12.43 5.05
CA HIS A 384 -19.54 11.74 5.88
C HIS A 384 -18.51 11.05 5.00
N GLU A 385 -17.76 11.84 4.26
CA GLU A 385 -16.81 11.31 3.28
C GLU A 385 -15.52 12.13 3.28
N PHE A 386 -14.46 11.50 2.81
CA PHE A 386 -13.15 12.12 2.72
C PHE A 386 -12.74 12.27 1.25
N THR A 387 -12.55 13.51 0.81
CA THR A 387 -12.26 13.83 -0.60
C THR A 387 -10.87 14.45 -0.76
N MET A 388 -10.35 14.41 -1.99
CA MET A 388 -9.08 15.09 -2.31
C MET A 388 -9.12 16.60 -2.08
N GLY A 389 -10.29 17.24 -2.23
CA GLY A 389 -10.44 18.67 -1.91
C GLY A 389 -10.23 18.95 -0.41
N VAL A 390 -10.73 18.06 0.46
CA VAL A 390 -10.46 18.15 1.91
C VAL A 390 -8.97 17.89 2.18
N TRP A 391 -8.36 16.93 1.48
CA TRP A 391 -6.93 16.65 1.63
C TRP A 391 -6.04 17.84 1.23
N ASP A 392 -6.36 18.54 0.13
CA ASP A 392 -5.62 19.72 -0.30
C ASP A 392 -5.62 20.82 0.78
N HIS A 393 -6.75 21.06 1.45
CA HIS A 393 -6.82 21.97 2.60
C HIS A 393 -5.97 21.53 3.79
N ILE A 394 -5.86 20.21 4.00
CA ILE A 394 -5.04 19.64 5.08
C ILE A 394 -3.55 19.82 4.78
N ILE A 395 -3.15 19.67 3.50
CA ILE A 395 -1.78 19.91 3.06
C ILE A 395 -1.42 21.40 3.24
N GLU A 396 -2.30 22.33 2.85
CA GLU A 396 -2.09 23.77 3.08
C GLU A 396 -1.87 24.09 4.56
N PHE A 397 -2.68 23.49 5.44
CA PHE A 397 -2.50 23.63 6.88
C PHE A 397 -1.19 23.00 7.36
N ALA A 398 -0.84 21.81 6.87
CA ALA A 398 0.40 21.13 7.25
C ALA A 398 1.65 21.93 6.81
N ALA A 399 1.58 22.63 5.67
CA ALA A 399 2.62 23.54 5.21
C ALA A 399 2.88 24.64 6.25
N ALA A 400 1.82 25.39 6.61
CA ALA A 400 1.92 26.46 7.59
C ALA A 400 2.34 25.96 8.98
N ALA A 401 1.87 24.77 9.37
CA ALA A 401 2.18 24.17 10.65
C ALA A 401 3.64 23.72 10.80
N LEU A 402 4.25 23.24 9.71
CA LEU A 402 5.62 22.72 9.72
C LEU A 402 6.69 23.77 9.39
N GLU A 403 6.33 24.86 8.72
CA GLU A 403 7.25 25.96 8.41
C GLU A 403 7.61 26.84 9.63
N GLY A 404 6.76 26.85 10.67
CA GLY A 404 6.95 27.69 11.86
C GLY A 404 6.84 29.20 11.57
N PRO A 405 6.82 30.08 12.58
CA PRO A 405 6.85 31.52 12.35
C PRO A 405 8.17 31.88 11.67
N LEU A 406 8.10 32.42 10.44
CA LEU A 406 9.23 33.01 9.72
C LEU A 406 10.14 33.75 10.70
N SER A 407 11.38 33.28 10.84
CA SER A 407 12.40 34.02 11.58
C SER A 407 12.50 35.40 10.97
N ALA A 408 12.03 36.41 11.71
CA ALA A 408 12.37 37.79 11.43
C ALA A 408 13.89 37.91 11.51
N SER A 409 14.53 38.05 10.36
CA SER A 409 15.93 38.45 10.22
C SER A 409 16.00 39.64 9.28
#